data_AF-A0A8I6S0W0-F1
#
_entry.id   AF-A0A8I6S0W0-F1
#
_cell.length_a   1.000
_cell.length_b   1.000
_cell.length_c   1.000
_cell.angle_alpha   90.00
_cell.angle_beta   90.00
_cell.angle_gamma   90.00
#
_symmetry.space_group_name_H-M   'P 1'
#
loop_
_entity.id
_entity.type
_entity.pdbx_description
1 polymer ?
#
loop_
_entity_poly.entity_id
_entity_poly.type
_entity_poly.pdbx_seq_one_letter_code
_entity_poly.pdbx_strand_id
1 'polypeptide(L)'
;MVSERPSCYGWCHKDVIRLAKVNSSCPLRAAAIAYAIGGAELMNQMYGNDEQAEEVVEHLNRVEAFKSETDPDKAVIEIGAYLHTINTTNRTLLQNRKVWKALISQMDLVELLARLPTIRKRGFLRCPVLYSWDPHFVPHLCDRLESLGAVLQSKIRPSRSCIEHQRWKNKSERFCKQLSRPKPVNEDILKALKQQLEKALKKNVRTTTKNITVIVDCHDLSSSYCSYKRFVQADMAAAVTALYFANASKNTKVVIFKGTNHQYLQRGTTLDELVNNIGTDTTACPSTRAIGFYLNPTQSEILDNDLFIVIGAKIDHENYTKKVDDLRKENSRAPKFAFCNLGGIPADRSFEYDKDVLLTSGFDDKICDIISSFSKL
;
A
#
# COMPACT_ATOMS: atom_id res chain seq x y z
N MET A 1 3.63 19.70 11.78
CA MET A 1 2.26 19.25 12.16
C MET A 1 1.25 20.40 12.22
N VAL A 2 1.32 21.33 13.19
CA VAL A 2 0.32 22.41 13.32
C VAL A 2 0.21 23.31 12.08
N SER A 3 1.33 23.51 11.37
CA SER A 3 1.41 24.24 10.11
C SER A 3 0.99 23.43 8.88
N GLU A 4 1.12 22.10 8.92
CA GLU A 4 0.91 21.22 7.76
C GLU A 4 -0.48 20.58 7.73
N ARG A 5 -1.10 20.35 8.89
CA ARG A 5 -2.42 19.76 9.02
C ARG A 5 -3.26 20.57 10.01
N PRO A 6 -3.68 21.79 9.63
CA PRO A 6 -4.40 22.68 10.53
C PRO A 6 -5.73 22.08 11.00
N SER A 7 -6.35 21.21 10.19
CA SER A 7 -7.61 20.54 10.50
C SER A 7 -7.69 19.11 9.95
N CYS A 8 -8.41 18.23 10.64
CA CYS A 8 -8.73 16.87 10.20
C CYS A 8 -10.18 16.54 10.57
N TYR A 9 -10.99 16.07 9.62
CA TYR A 9 -12.41 15.71 9.84
C TYR A 9 -13.24 16.79 10.56
N GLY A 10 -13.01 18.07 10.25
CA GLY A 10 -13.71 19.20 10.87
C GLY A 10 -13.13 19.66 12.21
N TRP A 11 -12.16 18.94 12.78
CA TRP A 11 -11.45 19.33 14.00
C TRP A 11 -10.17 20.07 13.67
N CYS A 12 -9.97 21.24 14.27
CA CYS A 12 -8.71 21.97 14.19
C CYS A 12 -7.85 21.73 15.45
N HIS A 13 -6.53 21.90 15.33
CA HIS A 13 -5.64 21.86 16.50
C HIS A 13 -6.09 22.83 17.59
N LYS A 14 -6.56 24.02 17.20
CA LYS A 14 -7.15 25.03 18.08
C LYS A 14 -8.29 24.49 18.94
N ASP A 15 -9.19 23.71 18.37
CA ASP A 15 -10.37 23.20 19.07
C ASP A 15 -9.97 22.21 20.16
N VAL A 16 -9.10 21.26 19.80
CA VAL A 16 -8.59 20.23 20.71
C VAL A 16 -7.79 20.86 21.85
N ILE A 17 -6.90 21.81 21.54
CA ILE A 17 -6.07 22.50 22.54
C ILE A 17 -6.95 23.27 23.53
N ARG A 18 -7.97 23.99 23.04
CA ARG A 18 -8.88 24.77 23.90
C ARG A 18 -9.74 23.87 24.79
N LEU A 19 -10.28 22.78 24.25
CA LEU A 19 -11.12 21.84 25.01
C LEU A 19 -10.32 21.09 26.08
N ALA A 20 -9.11 20.64 25.75
CA ALA A 20 -8.24 19.93 26.68
C ALA A 20 -7.47 20.86 27.62
N LYS A 21 -7.61 22.18 27.49
CA LYS A 21 -6.89 23.20 28.28
C LYS A 21 -5.37 22.96 28.30
N VAL A 22 -4.81 22.59 27.15
CA VAL A 22 -3.40 22.25 27.03
C VAL A 22 -2.53 23.50 27.23
N ASN A 23 -1.60 23.43 28.17
CA ASN A 23 -0.54 24.41 28.38
C ASN A 23 0.81 23.70 28.47
N SER A 24 1.90 24.46 28.34
CA SER A 24 3.26 23.94 28.44
C SER A 24 4.15 24.96 29.11
N SER A 25 4.98 24.53 30.06
CA SER A 25 6.05 25.33 30.65
C SER A 25 7.30 25.43 29.78
N CYS A 26 7.43 24.55 28.78
CA CYS A 26 8.51 24.60 27.80
C CYS A 26 8.20 25.67 26.72
N PRO A 27 9.05 26.71 26.57
CA PRO A 27 8.80 27.81 25.62
C PRO A 27 8.61 27.38 24.17
N LEU A 28 9.43 26.44 23.68
CA LEU A 28 9.31 25.85 22.32
C LEU A 28 7.89 25.32 22.04
N ARG A 29 7.34 24.54 22.97
CA ARG A 29 5.99 23.96 22.84
C ARG A 29 4.92 25.03 23.01
N ALA A 30 5.14 25.98 23.92
CA ALA A 30 4.19 27.07 24.18
C ALA A 30 4.05 27.99 22.95
N ALA A 31 5.15 28.29 22.24
CA ALA A 31 5.14 29.01 20.97
C ALA A 31 4.35 28.26 19.88
N ALA A 32 4.55 26.94 19.74
CA ALA A 32 3.78 26.12 18.79
C ALA A 32 2.28 26.07 19.13
N ILE A 33 1.92 26.02 20.42
CA ILE A 33 0.53 26.10 20.89
C ILE A 33 -0.07 27.47 20.57
N ALA A 34 0.67 28.55 20.82
CA ALA A 34 0.24 29.91 20.48
C ALA A 34 -0.05 30.07 18.98
N TYR A 35 0.85 29.55 18.13
CA TYR A 35 0.66 29.51 16.69
C TYR A 35 -0.59 28.72 16.30
N ALA A 36 -0.84 27.55 16.90
CA ALA A 36 -2.02 26.75 16.60
C ALA A 36 -3.34 27.44 16.98
N ILE A 37 -3.34 28.30 18.01
CA ILE A 37 -4.55 28.99 18.50
C ILE A 37 -4.82 30.28 17.72
N GLY A 38 -3.77 31.08 17.48
CA GLY A 38 -3.87 32.46 16.99
C GLY A 38 -2.93 32.83 15.85
N GLY A 39 -2.28 31.84 15.22
CA GLY A 39 -1.39 32.07 14.08
C GLY A 39 -0.06 32.72 14.46
N ALA A 40 0.67 33.16 13.43
CA ALA A 40 1.99 33.78 13.58
C ALA A 40 1.94 35.07 14.42
N GLU A 41 0.86 35.85 14.31
CA GLU A 41 0.68 37.09 15.09
C GLU A 41 0.73 36.83 16.60
N LEU A 42 -0.10 35.92 17.10
CA LEU A 42 -0.15 35.60 18.52
C LEU A 42 1.16 34.96 19.02
N MET A 43 1.77 34.11 18.20
CA MET A 43 3.07 33.50 18.51
C MET A 43 4.16 34.57 18.67
N ASN A 44 4.28 35.49 17.71
CA ASN A 44 5.31 36.53 17.72
C ASN A 44 5.10 37.53 18.86
N GLN A 45 3.85 37.85 19.22
CA GLN A 45 3.55 38.71 20.36
C GLN A 45 4.04 38.14 21.69
N MET A 46 3.95 36.81 21.88
CA MET A 46 4.29 36.18 23.16
C MET A 46 5.72 35.64 23.21
N TYR A 47 6.27 35.19 22.09
CA TYR A 47 7.55 34.46 22.04
C TYR A 47 8.53 34.99 20.98
N GLY A 48 8.22 36.10 20.30
CA GLY A 48 9.05 36.60 19.19
C GLY A 48 10.48 36.99 19.58
N ASN A 49 10.72 37.33 20.84
CA ASN A 49 12.04 37.70 21.39
C ASN A 49 12.58 36.68 22.39
N ASP A 50 11.99 35.48 22.47
CA ASP A 50 12.42 34.44 23.41
C ASP A 50 13.49 33.56 22.76
N GLU A 51 14.73 33.67 23.24
CA GLU A 51 15.88 32.88 22.77
C GLU A 51 15.63 31.37 22.86
N GLN A 52 14.85 30.91 23.84
CA GLN A 52 14.52 29.49 23.98
C GLN A 52 13.47 29.01 22.97
N ALA A 53 12.74 29.92 22.32
CA ALA A 53 11.71 29.61 21.33
C ALA A 53 12.10 30.00 19.89
N GLU A 54 13.26 30.64 19.71
CA GLU A 54 13.72 31.25 18.46
C GLU A 54 13.62 30.29 17.26
N GLU A 55 14.11 29.05 17.39
CA GLU A 55 14.07 28.05 16.32
C GLU A 55 12.64 27.76 15.83
N VAL A 56 11.69 27.62 16.76
CA VAL A 56 10.28 27.32 16.45
C VAL A 56 9.59 28.53 15.83
N VAL A 57 9.86 29.71 16.38
CA VAL A 57 9.32 30.98 15.90
C VAL A 57 9.80 31.27 14.48
N GLU A 58 11.11 31.14 14.23
CA GLU A 58 11.71 31.33 12.91
C GLU A 58 11.12 30.34 11.89
N HIS A 59 11.05 29.05 12.25
CA HIS A 59 10.50 28.03 11.38
C HIS A 59 9.04 28.31 11.01
N LEU A 60 8.19 28.64 11.98
CA LEU A 60 6.76 28.87 11.73
C LEU A 60 6.50 30.18 10.98
N ASN A 61 7.28 31.23 11.24
CA ASN A 61 7.23 32.47 10.46
C ASN A 61 7.64 32.23 9.01
N ARG A 62 8.68 31.43 8.75
CA ARG A 62 9.10 31.07 7.40
C ARG A 62 8.00 30.28 6.67
N VAL A 63 7.35 29.33 7.34
CA VAL A 63 6.20 28.61 6.77
C VAL A 63 5.04 29.56 6.44
N GLU A 64 4.76 30.54 7.29
CA GLU A 64 3.71 31.52 7.02
C GLU A 64 4.06 32.45 5.84
N ALA A 65 5.30 32.89 5.76
CA ALA A 65 5.81 33.66 4.62
C ALA A 65 5.70 32.85 3.31
N PHE A 66 6.08 31.58 3.33
CA PHE A 66 5.98 30.69 2.17
C PHE A 66 4.55 30.46 1.68
N LYS A 67 3.55 30.43 2.59
CA LYS A 67 2.13 30.32 2.17
C LYS A 67 1.71 31.48 1.27
N SER A 68 2.29 32.67 1.51
CA SER A 68 2.02 33.90 0.76
C SER A 68 2.88 34.05 -0.51
N GLU A 69 3.87 33.17 -0.74
CA GLU A 69 4.74 33.24 -1.91
C GLU A 69 3.99 32.92 -3.20
N THR A 70 4.27 33.65 -4.28
CA THR A 70 3.60 33.47 -5.58
C THR A 70 4.59 33.16 -6.70
N ASP A 71 5.88 33.40 -6.50
CA ASP A 71 6.94 33.15 -7.46
C ASP A 71 7.35 31.65 -7.46
N PRO A 72 7.15 30.92 -8.57
CA PRO A 72 7.53 29.52 -8.67
C PRO A 72 9.02 29.25 -8.50
N ASP A 73 9.91 30.14 -8.95
CA ASP A 73 11.35 29.90 -8.91
C ASP A 73 11.89 30.10 -7.48
N LYS A 74 11.40 31.12 -6.76
CA LYS A 74 11.65 31.26 -5.31
C LYS A 74 11.09 30.09 -4.52
N ALA A 75 9.87 29.66 -4.84
CA ALA A 75 9.25 28.53 -4.14
C ALA A 75 10.05 27.23 -4.30
N VAL A 76 10.66 26.98 -5.47
CA VAL A 76 11.52 25.81 -5.70
C VAL A 76 12.76 25.85 -4.80
N ILE A 77 13.39 27.03 -4.65
CA ILE A 77 14.56 27.21 -3.78
C ILE A 77 14.16 26.97 -2.32
N GLU A 78 13.07 27.57 -1.86
CA GLU A 78 12.56 27.43 -0.49
C GLU A 78 12.17 25.97 -0.16
N ILE A 79 11.51 25.26 -1.09
CA ILE A 79 11.20 23.84 -0.93
C ILE A 79 12.49 23.03 -0.74
N GLY A 80 13.51 23.28 -1.56
CA GLY A 80 14.79 22.57 -1.48
C GLY A 80 15.56 22.86 -0.19
N ALA A 81 15.49 24.08 0.33
CA ALA A 81 16.22 24.50 1.52
C ALA A 81 15.54 24.09 2.84
N TYR A 82 14.20 24.16 2.91
CA TYR A 82 13.45 24.05 4.17
C TYR A 82 12.39 22.96 4.18
N LEU A 83 12.40 22.04 3.20
CA LEU A 83 11.55 20.85 3.14
C LEU A 83 10.05 21.15 3.21
N HIS A 84 9.62 22.29 2.66
CA HIS A 84 8.20 22.67 2.61
C HIS A 84 7.37 21.62 1.88
N THR A 85 6.33 21.09 2.52
CA THR A 85 5.51 20.02 1.96
C THR A 85 4.37 20.55 1.10
N ILE A 86 3.69 19.66 0.37
CA ILE A 86 2.51 20.03 -0.43
C ILE A 86 1.42 20.73 0.39
N ASN A 87 1.35 20.47 1.71
CA ASN A 87 0.32 21.05 2.56
C ASN A 87 0.65 22.50 2.96
N THR A 88 1.91 22.91 2.91
CA THR A 88 2.33 24.30 3.14
C THR A 88 2.37 25.11 1.85
N THR A 89 2.38 24.47 0.68
CA THR A 89 2.33 25.13 -0.63
C THR A 89 0.93 25.62 -0.98
N ASN A 90 0.79 26.89 -1.39
CA ASN A 90 -0.51 27.43 -1.80
C ASN A 90 -0.99 26.90 -3.17
N ARG A 91 -2.28 27.15 -3.45
CA ARG A 91 -2.96 26.62 -4.65
C ARG A 91 -2.37 27.16 -5.97
N THR A 92 -1.91 28.40 -5.97
CA THR A 92 -1.34 29.07 -7.15
C THR A 92 -0.04 28.40 -7.56
N LEU A 93 0.90 28.25 -6.63
CA LEU A 93 2.17 27.56 -6.83
C LEU A 93 1.98 26.11 -7.26
N LEU A 94 0.98 25.41 -6.71
CA LEU A 94 0.70 24.03 -7.09
C LEU A 94 0.21 23.88 -8.54
N GLN A 95 -0.13 24.94 -9.27
CA GLN A 95 -0.39 24.85 -10.72
C GLN A 95 0.89 24.70 -11.54
N ASN A 96 2.05 24.98 -10.96
CA ASN A 96 3.32 24.99 -11.67
C ASN A 96 4.04 23.62 -11.58
N ARG A 97 4.50 23.10 -12.73
CA ARG A 97 5.22 21.82 -12.80
C ARG A 97 6.58 21.85 -12.12
N LYS A 98 7.33 22.97 -12.17
CA LYS A 98 8.64 23.12 -11.50
C LYS A 98 8.50 22.93 -9.99
N VAL A 99 7.49 23.57 -9.40
CA VAL A 99 7.14 23.42 -7.98
C VAL A 99 6.84 21.96 -7.66
N TRP A 100 6.05 21.28 -8.49
CA TRP A 100 5.80 19.85 -8.31
C TRP A 100 7.05 18.99 -8.42
N LYS A 101 8.00 19.29 -9.33
CA LYS A 101 9.26 18.53 -9.41
C LYS A 101 10.06 18.67 -8.12
N ALA A 102 10.16 19.88 -7.56
CA ALA A 102 10.80 20.11 -6.27
C ALA A 102 10.11 19.33 -5.14
N LEU A 103 8.77 19.38 -5.06
CA LEU A 103 7.99 18.61 -4.09
C LEU A 103 8.18 17.09 -4.26
N ILE A 104 8.15 16.57 -5.48
CA ILE A 104 8.30 15.13 -5.76
C ILE A 104 9.66 14.61 -5.30
N SER A 105 10.73 15.39 -5.45
CA SER A 105 12.09 14.99 -5.05
C SER A 105 12.20 14.65 -3.56
N GLN A 106 11.46 15.35 -2.71
CA GLN A 106 11.47 15.17 -1.26
C GLN A 106 10.35 14.26 -0.73
N MET A 107 9.25 14.07 -1.49
CA MET A 107 8.12 13.23 -1.07
C MET A 107 8.55 11.77 -0.87
N ASP A 108 8.12 11.16 0.23
CA ASP A 108 8.17 9.71 0.34
C ASP A 108 7.22 9.04 -0.67
N LEU A 109 7.41 7.73 -0.93
CA LEU A 109 6.57 7.03 -1.91
C LEU A 109 5.11 6.91 -1.48
N VAL A 110 4.81 6.84 -0.18
CA VAL A 110 3.43 6.71 0.30
C VAL A 110 2.65 7.99 -0.01
N GLU A 111 3.26 9.15 0.25
CA GLU A 111 2.73 10.45 -0.12
C GLU A 111 2.63 10.60 -1.63
N LEU A 112 3.70 10.30 -2.38
CA LEU A 112 3.72 10.44 -3.83
C LEU A 112 2.58 9.64 -4.49
N LEU A 113 2.41 8.37 -4.10
CA LEU A 113 1.32 7.52 -4.59
C LEU A 113 -0.07 8.09 -4.25
N ALA A 114 -0.23 8.67 -3.06
CA ALA A 114 -1.47 9.35 -2.69
C ALA A 114 -1.74 10.61 -3.53
N ARG A 115 -0.69 11.25 -4.06
CA ARG A 115 -0.78 12.47 -4.90
C ARG A 115 -0.83 12.20 -6.41
N LEU A 116 -0.51 10.98 -6.89
CA LEU A 116 -0.61 10.62 -8.30
C LEU A 116 -1.97 10.98 -8.96
N PRO A 117 -3.14 10.74 -8.32
CA PRO A 117 -4.42 11.17 -8.87
C PRO A 117 -4.52 12.69 -9.06
N THR A 118 -3.92 13.48 -8.17
CA THR A 118 -3.90 14.94 -8.25
C THR A 118 -3.02 15.40 -9.42
N ILE A 119 -1.82 14.83 -9.56
CA ILE A 119 -0.91 15.10 -10.68
C ILE A 119 -1.61 14.78 -12.03
N ARG A 120 -2.32 13.64 -12.10
CA ARG A 120 -3.12 13.27 -13.27
C ARG A 120 -4.26 14.26 -13.55
N LYS A 121 -5.02 14.66 -12.53
CA LYS A 121 -6.14 15.62 -12.66
C LYS A 121 -5.67 16.98 -13.17
N ARG A 122 -4.48 17.43 -12.76
CA ARG A 122 -3.85 18.68 -13.25
C ARG A 122 -3.34 18.58 -14.69
N GLY A 123 -3.37 17.40 -15.31
CA GLY A 123 -2.97 17.22 -16.71
C GLY A 123 -1.46 17.22 -16.94
N PHE A 124 -0.64 17.06 -15.89
CA PHE A 124 0.82 17.03 -16.02
C PHE A 124 1.36 15.80 -16.74
N LEU A 125 0.53 14.78 -16.91
CA LEU A 125 0.90 13.48 -17.50
C LEU A 125 0.38 13.31 -18.93
N ARG A 126 -0.09 14.38 -19.56
CA ARG A 126 -0.59 14.33 -20.95
C ARG A 126 0.57 14.17 -21.92
N CYS A 127 0.33 13.40 -22.99
CA CYS A 127 1.33 13.05 -24.00
C CYS A 127 2.02 14.31 -24.54
N PRO A 128 3.36 14.33 -24.60
CA PRO A 128 4.09 15.51 -25.01
C PRO A 128 3.81 15.94 -26.46
N VAL A 129 3.47 14.99 -27.34
CA VAL A 129 3.37 15.22 -28.79
C VAL A 129 2.28 16.21 -29.20
N LEU A 130 1.22 16.37 -28.41
CA LEU A 130 0.11 17.28 -28.77
C LEU A 130 0.06 18.56 -27.94
N TYR A 131 0.69 18.61 -26.75
CA TYR A 131 0.57 19.74 -25.81
C TYR A 131 1.76 19.92 -24.82
N SER A 132 2.97 19.42 -25.09
CA SER A 132 4.09 19.52 -24.11
C SER A 132 4.73 20.90 -24.03
N TRP A 133 4.78 21.43 -22.81
CA TRP A 133 5.73 22.48 -22.41
C TRP A 133 6.72 22.02 -21.29
N ASP A 134 6.74 20.75 -20.90
CA ASP A 134 7.83 20.17 -20.07
C ASP A 134 7.97 18.66 -20.34
N PRO A 135 8.93 18.25 -21.20
CA PRO A 135 9.15 16.85 -21.54
C PRO A 135 9.80 16.04 -20.40
N HIS A 136 10.36 16.70 -19.38
CA HIS A 136 11.12 16.06 -18.30
C HIS A 136 10.28 15.76 -17.06
N PHE A 137 9.01 16.18 -17.01
CA PHE A 137 8.16 15.95 -15.84
C PHE A 137 7.88 14.47 -15.60
N VAL A 138 7.50 13.73 -16.65
CA VAL A 138 7.20 12.29 -16.55
C VAL A 138 8.46 11.48 -16.18
N PRO A 139 9.62 11.67 -16.84
CA PRO A 139 10.87 11.05 -16.41
C PRO A 139 11.21 11.31 -14.94
N HIS A 140 11.13 12.57 -14.48
CA HIS A 140 11.41 12.92 -13.08
C HIS A 140 10.49 12.20 -12.08
N LEU A 141 9.21 12.05 -12.43
CA LEU A 141 8.26 11.29 -11.63
C LEU A 141 8.60 9.79 -11.62
N CYS A 142 8.94 9.22 -12.78
CA CYS A 142 9.34 7.82 -12.90
C CYS A 142 10.62 7.53 -12.11
N ASP A 143 11.63 8.41 -12.17
CA ASP A 143 12.88 8.29 -11.41
C ASP A 143 12.62 8.21 -9.91
N ARG A 144 11.70 9.04 -9.38
CA ARG A 144 11.32 9.00 -7.97
C ARG A 144 10.59 7.71 -7.61
N LEU A 145 9.63 7.27 -8.45
CA LEU A 145 8.89 6.02 -8.24
C LEU A 145 9.83 4.80 -8.24
N GLU A 146 10.78 4.76 -9.17
CA GLU A 146 11.73 3.66 -9.33
C GLU A 146 12.89 3.69 -8.34
N SER A 147 13.12 4.81 -7.65
CA SER A 147 14.26 4.97 -6.74
C SER A 147 14.29 3.92 -5.64
N LEU A 148 15.36 3.11 -5.61
CA LEU A 148 15.57 2.12 -4.55
C LEU A 148 15.68 2.79 -3.17
N GLY A 149 16.34 3.95 -3.09
CA GLY A 149 16.43 4.72 -1.84
C GLY A 149 15.06 5.13 -1.33
N ALA A 150 14.17 5.59 -2.21
CA ALA A 150 12.80 5.96 -1.84
C ALA A 150 11.98 4.74 -1.39
N VAL A 151 12.15 3.58 -2.04
CA VAL A 151 11.50 2.31 -1.63
C VAL A 151 11.91 1.91 -0.22
N LEU A 152 13.21 1.95 0.09
CA LEU A 152 13.72 1.57 1.41
C LEU A 152 13.31 2.57 2.50
N GLN A 153 13.44 3.87 2.23
CA GLN A 153 13.13 4.94 3.19
C GLN A 153 11.64 4.95 3.58
N SER A 154 10.75 4.82 2.59
CA SER A 154 9.30 4.83 2.82
C SER A 154 8.78 3.54 3.45
N LYS A 155 9.57 2.46 3.45
CA LYS A 155 9.15 1.10 3.84
C LYS A 155 7.81 0.72 3.21
N ILE A 156 7.61 1.11 1.95
CA ILE A 156 6.36 0.89 1.24
C ILE A 156 6.04 -0.61 1.16
N ARG A 157 4.82 -0.96 1.53
CA ARG A 157 4.35 -2.36 1.53
C ARG A 157 4.12 -2.85 0.10
N PRO A 158 4.52 -4.10 -0.24
CA PRO A 158 4.24 -4.67 -1.55
C PRO A 158 2.74 -4.67 -1.94
N SER A 159 1.86 -4.97 -0.98
CA SER A 159 0.40 -4.89 -1.13
C SER A 159 -0.07 -3.48 -1.51
N ARG A 160 0.44 -2.43 -0.85
CA ARG A 160 0.15 -1.02 -1.19
C ARG A 160 0.57 -0.68 -2.61
N SER A 161 1.78 -1.07 -2.99
CA SER A 161 2.33 -0.86 -4.34
C SER A 161 1.50 -1.57 -5.41
N CYS A 162 1.06 -2.81 -5.13
CA CYS A 162 0.17 -3.57 -6.00
C CYS A 162 -1.17 -2.87 -6.21
N ILE A 163 -1.79 -2.38 -5.13
CA ILE A 163 -3.05 -1.63 -5.20
C ILE A 163 -2.90 -0.41 -6.11
N GLU A 164 -1.83 0.38 -5.97
CA GLU A 164 -1.67 1.59 -6.78
C GLU A 164 -1.29 1.29 -8.24
N HIS A 165 -0.47 0.26 -8.50
CA HIS A 165 -0.21 -0.23 -9.86
C HIS A 165 -1.51 -0.67 -10.56
N GLN A 166 -2.31 -1.52 -9.91
CA GLN A 166 -3.59 -2.01 -10.46
C GLN A 166 -4.61 -0.88 -10.59
N ARG A 167 -4.61 0.09 -9.67
CA ARG A 167 -5.42 1.31 -9.77
C ARG A 167 -5.00 2.14 -10.98
N TRP A 168 -3.72 2.22 -11.29
CA TRP A 168 -3.26 2.95 -12.48
C TRP A 168 -3.67 2.25 -13.76
N LYS A 169 -3.44 0.93 -13.84
CA LYS A 169 -3.76 0.05 -14.97
C LYS A 169 -5.26 0.00 -15.28
N ASN A 170 -6.10 -0.28 -14.28
CA ASN A 170 -7.49 -0.69 -14.51
C ASN A 170 -8.53 0.44 -14.34
N LYS A 171 -8.15 1.57 -13.73
CA LYS A 171 -9.08 2.70 -13.50
C LYS A 171 -9.36 3.50 -14.78
N SER A 172 -8.57 3.33 -15.84
CA SER A 172 -8.88 3.78 -17.20
C SER A 172 -9.99 2.93 -17.84
N GLU A 173 -10.00 1.62 -17.63
CA GLU A 173 -10.81 0.69 -18.44
C GLU A 173 -12.23 0.42 -17.91
N ARG A 174 -12.43 0.22 -16.60
CA ARG A 174 -13.74 -0.21 -16.06
C ARG A 174 -14.60 0.89 -15.43
N PHE A 175 -14.00 1.89 -14.80
CA PHE A 175 -14.74 2.96 -14.11
C PHE A 175 -15.08 4.15 -15.02
N CYS A 176 -14.55 4.15 -16.24
CA CYS A 176 -14.88 5.11 -17.29
C CYS A 176 -16.02 4.64 -18.20
N LYS A 177 -16.87 3.67 -17.81
CA LYS A 177 -18.08 3.35 -18.59
C LYS A 177 -19.00 4.55 -18.82
N GLN A 178 -18.86 5.64 -18.04
CA GLN A 178 -19.57 6.91 -18.23
C GLN A 178 -18.84 7.93 -19.12
N LEU A 179 -17.58 7.69 -19.50
CA LEU A 179 -16.80 8.57 -20.39
C LEU A 179 -16.47 7.78 -21.65
N SER A 180 -17.01 8.20 -22.79
CA SER A 180 -17.00 7.46 -24.06
C SER A 180 -15.63 7.02 -24.60
N ARG A 181 -14.52 7.40 -23.95
CA ARG A 181 -13.18 6.82 -24.17
C ARG A 181 -12.39 6.78 -22.85
N PRO A 182 -11.85 5.62 -22.43
CA PRO A 182 -10.79 5.54 -21.44
C PRO A 182 -9.70 6.57 -21.76
N LYS A 183 -9.30 7.40 -20.79
CA LYS A 183 -8.10 8.23 -20.99
C LYS A 183 -6.90 7.29 -21.07
N PRO A 184 -6.02 7.41 -22.08
CA PRO A 184 -4.86 6.55 -22.23
C PRO A 184 -4.03 6.56 -20.95
N VAL A 185 -3.54 5.38 -20.58
CA VAL A 185 -2.63 5.21 -19.45
C VAL A 185 -1.25 5.69 -19.91
N ASN A 186 -0.53 6.39 -19.03
CA ASN A 186 0.87 6.69 -19.29
C ASN A 186 1.67 5.42 -18.97
N GLU A 187 2.19 4.76 -20.01
CA GLU A 187 2.89 3.48 -19.92
C GLU A 187 4.21 3.58 -19.15
N ASP A 188 4.92 4.72 -19.23
CA ASP A 188 6.15 4.94 -18.48
C ASP A 188 5.88 4.89 -16.97
N ILE A 189 4.79 5.53 -16.54
CA ILE A 189 4.37 5.51 -15.13
C ILE A 189 3.90 4.11 -14.72
N LEU A 190 3.21 3.39 -15.60
CA LEU A 190 2.79 2.02 -15.32
C LEU A 190 4.00 1.11 -15.10
N LYS A 191 5.01 1.21 -15.97
CA LYS A 191 6.30 0.51 -15.85
C LYS A 191 7.03 0.90 -14.56
N ALA A 192 7.10 2.19 -14.24
CA ALA A 192 7.73 2.67 -13.02
C ALA A 192 7.05 2.13 -11.76
N LEU A 193 5.72 2.13 -11.70
CA LEU A 193 4.94 1.56 -10.60
C LEU A 193 5.18 0.05 -10.44
N LYS A 194 5.30 -0.68 -11.55
CA LYS A 194 5.61 -2.11 -11.53
C LYS A 194 7.02 -2.39 -11.01
N GLN A 195 8.02 -1.66 -11.48
CA GLN A 195 9.39 -1.79 -10.94
C GLN A 195 9.45 -1.44 -9.45
N GLN A 196 8.72 -0.39 -9.04
CA GLN A 196 8.59 0.02 -7.65
C GLN A 196 7.97 -1.08 -6.79
N LEU A 197 6.96 -1.79 -7.29
CA LEU A 197 6.36 -2.97 -6.65
C LEU A 197 7.36 -4.12 -6.53
N GLU A 198 8.09 -4.45 -7.60
CA GLU A 198 9.09 -5.53 -7.59
C GLU A 198 10.24 -5.25 -6.62
N LYS A 199 10.72 -3.99 -6.57
CA LYS A 199 11.70 -3.53 -5.59
C LYS A 199 11.17 -3.68 -4.16
N ALA A 200 9.91 -3.31 -3.91
CA ALA A 200 9.26 -3.50 -2.61
C ALA A 200 9.15 -4.99 -2.23
N LEU A 201 8.76 -5.87 -3.16
CA LEU A 201 8.69 -7.33 -2.93
C LEU A 201 10.05 -7.93 -2.57
N LYS A 202 11.15 -7.37 -3.10
CA LYS A 202 12.51 -7.85 -2.82
C LYS A 202 13.09 -7.29 -1.52
N LYS A 203 12.70 -6.08 -1.10
CA LYS A 203 13.41 -5.33 -0.06
C LYS A 203 12.59 -4.99 1.19
N ASN A 204 11.27 -4.87 1.07
CA ASN A 204 10.39 -4.41 2.14
C ASN A 204 9.48 -5.52 2.71
N VAL A 205 9.77 -6.78 2.39
CA VAL A 205 9.11 -7.93 2.99
C VAL A 205 9.63 -8.13 4.41
N ARG A 206 8.72 -8.42 5.35
CA ARG A 206 9.10 -8.74 6.73
C ARG A 206 9.55 -10.18 6.80
N THR A 207 10.75 -10.40 7.31
CA THR A 207 11.27 -11.76 7.50
C THR A 207 10.57 -12.47 8.65
N THR A 208 10.49 -13.79 8.56
CA THR A 208 9.91 -14.67 9.58
C THR A 208 10.73 -15.96 9.68
N THR A 209 10.78 -16.53 10.88
CA THR A 209 11.43 -17.83 11.14
C THR A 209 10.47 -19.01 11.02
N LYS A 210 9.18 -18.73 10.82
CA LYS A 210 8.12 -19.75 10.71
C LYS A 210 8.24 -20.55 9.41
N ASN A 211 7.87 -21.82 9.48
CA ASN A 211 7.67 -22.69 8.33
C ASN A 211 6.29 -22.43 7.76
N ILE A 212 6.23 -21.87 6.55
CA ILE A 212 4.99 -21.41 5.93
C ILE A 212 4.73 -22.24 4.67
N THR A 213 3.51 -22.72 4.50
CA THR A 213 3.05 -23.24 3.20
C THR A 213 1.97 -22.34 2.64
N VAL A 214 2.24 -21.72 1.49
CA VAL A 214 1.28 -20.93 0.74
C VAL A 214 0.64 -21.84 -0.32
N ILE A 215 -0.67 -21.89 -0.33
CA ILE A 215 -1.48 -22.65 -1.28
C ILE A 215 -2.25 -21.64 -2.12
N VAL A 216 -2.05 -21.66 -3.45
CA VAL A 216 -2.76 -20.80 -4.39
C VAL A 216 -3.73 -21.64 -5.19
N ASP A 217 -5.03 -21.43 -5.00
CA ASP A 217 -6.10 -21.98 -5.83
C ASP A 217 -6.34 -21.07 -7.03
N CYS A 218 -5.96 -21.52 -8.23
CA CYS A 218 -6.07 -20.74 -9.46
C CYS A 218 -7.51 -20.54 -9.93
N HIS A 219 -8.47 -21.32 -9.42
CA HIS A 219 -9.86 -21.26 -9.84
C HIS A 219 -10.42 -19.82 -9.74
N ASP A 220 -10.96 -19.31 -10.85
CA ASP A 220 -11.54 -17.97 -11.00
C ASP A 220 -10.58 -16.78 -10.74
N LEU A 221 -9.28 -16.96 -10.51
CA LEU A 221 -8.39 -15.85 -10.12
C LEU A 221 -8.23 -14.79 -11.23
N SER A 222 -8.05 -15.18 -12.50
CA SER A 222 -7.86 -14.23 -13.60
C SER A 222 -9.16 -13.59 -14.09
N SER A 223 -10.30 -14.24 -13.85
CA SER A 223 -11.63 -13.71 -14.17
C SER A 223 -12.21 -12.80 -13.07
N SER A 224 -11.66 -12.88 -11.85
CA SER A 224 -12.16 -12.19 -10.67
C SER A 224 -11.38 -10.94 -10.27
N TYR A 225 -12.05 -10.09 -9.49
CA TYR A 225 -11.47 -8.89 -8.89
C TYR A 225 -11.64 -8.93 -7.38
N CYS A 226 -10.73 -8.28 -6.66
CA CYS A 226 -10.79 -8.27 -5.21
C CYS A 226 -12.02 -7.52 -4.68
N SER A 227 -12.63 -8.06 -3.62
CA SER A 227 -13.66 -7.36 -2.86
C SER A 227 -13.10 -6.08 -2.22
N TYR A 228 -13.97 -5.08 -2.03
CA TYR A 228 -13.65 -3.71 -1.57
C TYR A 228 -12.72 -2.88 -2.48
N LYS A 229 -11.83 -3.51 -3.25
CA LYS A 229 -10.92 -2.88 -4.23
C LYS A 229 -11.13 -3.49 -5.63
N ARG A 230 -12.32 -3.30 -6.21
CA ARG A 230 -12.75 -3.87 -7.51
C ARG A 230 -11.94 -3.46 -8.76
N PHE A 231 -10.83 -2.75 -8.58
CA PHE A 231 -9.85 -2.44 -9.62
C PHE A 231 -8.56 -3.28 -9.49
N VAL A 232 -8.43 -4.11 -8.46
CA VAL A 232 -7.31 -5.05 -8.28
C VAL A 232 -7.77 -6.41 -8.81
N GLN A 233 -7.06 -6.95 -9.81
CA GLN A 233 -7.32 -8.31 -10.29
C GLN A 233 -6.86 -9.34 -9.24
N ALA A 234 -7.63 -10.42 -9.07
CA ALA A 234 -7.38 -11.38 -8.00
C ALA A 234 -6.11 -12.20 -8.24
N ASP A 235 -5.78 -12.54 -9.49
CA ASP A 235 -4.50 -13.16 -9.88
C ASP A 235 -3.27 -12.34 -9.42
N MET A 236 -3.28 -11.02 -9.62
CA MET A 236 -2.22 -10.11 -9.19
C MET A 236 -2.10 -10.08 -7.67
N ALA A 237 -3.24 -9.97 -6.97
CA ALA A 237 -3.26 -9.98 -5.51
C ALA A 237 -2.73 -11.31 -4.94
N ALA A 238 -3.10 -12.43 -5.55
CA ALA A 238 -2.62 -13.75 -5.18
C ALA A 238 -1.11 -13.89 -5.40
N ALA A 239 -0.61 -13.49 -6.58
CA ALA A 239 0.80 -13.53 -6.91
C ALA A 239 1.66 -12.67 -5.96
N VAL A 240 1.23 -11.44 -5.67
CA VAL A 240 1.93 -10.54 -4.73
C VAL A 240 1.94 -11.11 -3.32
N THR A 241 0.84 -11.71 -2.86
CA THR A 241 0.76 -12.33 -1.53
C THR A 241 1.67 -13.57 -1.45
N ALA A 242 1.63 -14.43 -2.47
CA ALA A 242 2.46 -15.62 -2.53
C ALA A 242 3.95 -15.28 -2.57
N LEU A 243 4.37 -14.33 -3.41
CA LEU A 243 5.77 -13.87 -3.47
C LEU A 243 6.20 -13.14 -2.21
N TYR A 244 5.31 -12.41 -1.54
CA TYR A 244 5.62 -11.82 -0.24
C TYR A 244 6.07 -12.90 0.75
N PHE A 245 5.30 -13.97 0.91
CA PHE A 245 5.64 -15.03 1.87
C PHE A 245 6.80 -15.90 1.38
N ALA A 246 6.94 -16.12 0.07
CA ALA A 246 8.12 -16.79 -0.50
C ALA A 246 9.42 -16.04 -0.16
N ASN A 247 9.38 -14.71 -0.16
CA ASN A 247 10.52 -13.87 0.20
C ASN A 247 10.68 -13.65 1.71
N ALA A 248 9.65 -13.95 2.51
CA ALA A 248 9.67 -13.75 3.97
C ALA A 248 10.48 -14.80 4.72
N SER A 249 10.51 -16.05 4.23
CA SER A 249 11.25 -17.16 4.85
C SER A 249 11.81 -18.08 3.78
N LYS A 250 13.04 -18.56 3.98
CA LYS A 250 13.64 -19.59 3.13
C LYS A 250 12.89 -20.93 3.24
N ASN A 251 12.18 -21.14 4.34
CA ASN A 251 11.40 -22.36 4.58
C ASN A 251 9.97 -22.26 4.04
N THR A 252 9.63 -21.16 3.34
CA THR A 252 8.32 -21.05 2.71
C THR A 252 8.23 -21.97 1.48
N LYS A 253 7.22 -22.83 1.46
CA LYS A 253 6.80 -23.56 0.26
C LYS A 253 5.62 -22.83 -0.36
N VAL A 254 5.62 -22.64 -1.68
CA VAL A 254 4.45 -22.12 -2.40
C VAL A 254 3.99 -23.18 -3.38
N VAL A 255 2.73 -23.57 -3.27
CA VAL A 255 2.09 -24.61 -4.07
C VAL A 255 0.95 -23.99 -4.85
N ILE A 256 0.97 -24.17 -6.17
CA ILE A 256 -0.02 -23.61 -7.09
C ILE A 256 -0.88 -24.77 -7.57
N PHE A 257 -2.19 -24.70 -7.31
CA PHE A 257 -3.17 -25.68 -7.71
C PHE A 257 -3.91 -25.23 -8.96
N LYS A 258 -4.00 -26.16 -9.93
CA LYS A 258 -4.68 -26.01 -11.22
C LYS A 258 -5.58 -27.22 -11.43
N GLY A 259 -6.84 -27.10 -11.00
CA GLY A 259 -7.77 -28.21 -10.93
C GLY A 259 -7.25 -29.32 -10.00
N THR A 260 -6.95 -30.48 -10.56
CA THR A 260 -6.42 -31.63 -9.80
C THR A 260 -4.90 -31.67 -9.68
N ASN A 261 -4.19 -30.87 -10.48
CA ASN A 261 -2.73 -30.86 -10.51
C ASN A 261 -2.20 -29.76 -9.61
N HIS A 262 -1.01 -29.97 -9.05
CA HIS A 262 -0.30 -28.95 -8.30
C HIS A 262 1.17 -28.89 -8.70
N GLN A 263 1.77 -27.72 -8.52
CA GLN A 263 3.18 -27.49 -8.80
C GLN A 263 3.79 -26.60 -7.73
N TYR A 264 5.06 -26.83 -7.41
CA TYR A 264 5.82 -25.96 -6.52
C TYR A 264 6.37 -24.75 -7.27
N LEU A 265 6.27 -23.58 -6.66
CA LEU A 265 6.89 -22.35 -7.18
C LEU A 265 8.41 -22.49 -7.13
N GLN A 266 9.06 -22.21 -8.26
CA GLN A 266 10.51 -22.17 -8.33
C GLN A 266 11.05 -20.91 -7.64
N ARG A 267 12.21 -21.03 -6.98
CA ARG A 267 12.86 -19.85 -6.40
C ARG A 267 13.32 -18.91 -7.50
N GLY A 268 13.11 -17.62 -7.30
CA GLY A 268 13.49 -16.59 -8.28
C GLY A 268 12.42 -16.30 -9.34
N THR A 269 11.27 -16.99 -9.33
CA THR A 269 10.14 -16.68 -10.21
C THR A 269 9.75 -15.21 -10.09
N THR A 270 9.61 -14.55 -11.24
CA THR A 270 9.23 -13.13 -11.29
C THR A 270 7.72 -12.95 -11.06
N LEU A 271 7.32 -11.71 -10.76
CA LEU A 271 5.91 -11.40 -10.56
C LEU A 271 5.07 -11.69 -11.80
N ASP A 272 5.57 -11.34 -13.00
CA ASP A 272 4.86 -11.60 -14.25
C ASP A 272 4.74 -13.08 -14.57
N GLU A 273 5.83 -13.84 -14.40
CA GLU A 273 5.81 -15.29 -14.59
C GLU A 273 4.76 -15.94 -13.70
N LEU A 274 4.68 -15.53 -12.44
CA LEU A 274 3.70 -16.07 -11.51
C LEU A 274 2.27 -15.66 -11.88
N VAL A 275 2.03 -14.40 -12.23
CA VAL A 275 0.70 -13.92 -12.67
C VAL A 275 0.26 -14.67 -13.92
N ASN A 276 1.13 -14.81 -14.92
CA ASN A 276 0.82 -15.56 -16.14
C ASN A 276 0.55 -17.03 -15.83
N ASN A 277 1.36 -17.65 -14.96
CA ASN A 277 1.17 -19.03 -14.56
C ASN A 277 -0.17 -19.24 -13.84
N ILE A 278 -0.54 -18.38 -12.90
CA ILE A 278 -1.84 -18.44 -12.22
C ILE A 278 -3.00 -18.17 -13.19
N GLY A 279 -2.84 -17.22 -14.12
CA GLY A 279 -3.91 -16.75 -14.97
C GLY A 279 -4.33 -17.69 -16.11
N THR A 280 -3.50 -18.67 -16.46
CA THR A 280 -3.76 -19.66 -17.54
C THR A 280 -4.90 -20.66 -17.29
N ASP A 281 -5.43 -20.76 -16.07
CA ASP A 281 -6.42 -21.79 -15.73
C ASP A 281 -7.79 -21.17 -15.43
N THR A 282 -8.62 -21.03 -16.47
CA THR A 282 -9.88 -20.26 -16.42
C THR A 282 -11.16 -21.10 -16.43
N THR A 283 -11.09 -22.43 -16.49
CA THR A 283 -12.31 -23.25 -16.65
C THR A 283 -12.31 -24.63 -15.97
N ALA A 284 -11.21 -25.07 -15.33
CA ALA A 284 -11.21 -26.33 -14.59
C ALA A 284 -12.01 -26.19 -13.27
N CYS A 285 -12.57 -27.30 -12.76
CA CYS A 285 -13.32 -27.35 -11.50
C CYS A 285 -12.53 -26.78 -10.31
N PRO A 286 -13.21 -26.34 -9.22
CA PRO A 286 -12.55 -25.86 -8.01
C PRO A 286 -11.49 -26.83 -7.48
N SER A 287 -10.31 -26.32 -7.10
CA SER A 287 -9.18 -27.14 -6.63
C SER A 287 -9.39 -27.65 -5.20
N THR A 288 -10.54 -27.38 -4.58
CA THR A 288 -10.87 -27.70 -3.18
C THR A 288 -10.59 -29.16 -2.83
N ARG A 289 -10.95 -30.09 -3.73
CA ARG A 289 -10.72 -31.52 -3.51
C ARG A 289 -9.23 -31.87 -3.53
N ALA A 290 -8.47 -31.32 -4.47
CA ALA A 290 -7.04 -31.56 -4.59
C ALA A 290 -6.25 -30.95 -3.43
N ILE A 291 -6.61 -29.74 -3.01
CA ILE A 291 -6.04 -29.10 -1.82
C ILE A 291 -6.40 -29.89 -0.56
N GLY A 292 -7.63 -30.38 -0.45
CA GLY A 292 -8.04 -31.26 0.65
C GLY A 292 -7.23 -32.57 0.70
N PHE A 293 -6.84 -33.13 -0.44
CA PHE A 293 -5.94 -34.28 -0.50
C PHE A 293 -4.49 -33.94 -0.17
N TYR A 294 -4.02 -32.76 -0.59
CA TYR A 294 -2.71 -32.25 -0.20
C TYR A 294 -2.64 -32.12 1.31
N LEU A 295 -3.60 -31.47 1.95
CA LEU A 295 -3.67 -31.29 3.41
C LEU A 295 -3.89 -32.59 4.21
N ASN A 296 -3.85 -33.77 3.59
CA ASN A 296 -4.00 -35.03 4.28
C ASN A 296 -2.79 -35.31 5.20
N PRO A 297 -3.00 -35.59 6.50
CA PRO A 297 -1.93 -35.84 7.47
C PRO A 297 -0.97 -36.98 7.12
N THR A 298 -1.34 -37.90 6.23
CA THR A 298 -0.44 -38.97 5.76
C THR A 298 0.72 -38.46 4.90
N GLN A 299 0.74 -37.19 4.49
CA GLN A 299 1.85 -36.58 3.76
C GLN A 299 2.90 -36.00 4.73
N SER A 300 4.08 -36.61 4.78
CA SER A 300 5.17 -36.24 5.71
C SER A 300 5.67 -34.80 5.52
N GLU A 301 5.55 -34.22 4.31
CA GLU A 301 6.04 -32.88 3.98
C GLU A 301 5.29 -31.73 4.68
N ILE A 302 4.17 -32.03 5.33
CA ILE A 302 3.17 -31.07 5.80
C ILE A 302 3.23 -30.89 7.32
N LEU A 303 3.80 -31.86 8.04
CA LEU A 303 3.80 -31.93 9.50
C LEU A 303 4.67 -30.84 10.17
N ASP A 304 5.69 -30.35 9.49
CA ASP A 304 6.62 -29.34 10.03
C ASP A 304 6.17 -27.88 9.86
N ASN A 305 4.98 -27.64 9.29
CA ASN A 305 4.48 -26.29 9.04
C ASN A 305 3.90 -25.64 10.31
N ASP A 306 4.18 -24.34 10.47
CA ASP A 306 3.56 -23.52 11.52
C ASP A 306 2.29 -22.82 11.01
N LEU A 307 2.26 -22.48 9.71
CA LEU A 307 1.19 -21.71 9.09
C LEU A 307 0.90 -22.17 7.66
N PHE A 308 -0.37 -22.42 7.37
CA PHE A 308 -0.90 -22.55 6.03
C PHE A 308 -1.59 -21.25 5.60
N ILE A 309 -1.29 -20.77 4.40
CA ILE A 309 -1.95 -19.60 3.80
C ILE A 309 -2.63 -20.06 2.52
N VAL A 310 -3.95 -20.17 2.53
CA VAL A 310 -4.73 -20.58 1.37
C VAL A 310 -5.27 -19.32 0.68
N ILE A 311 -4.96 -19.14 -0.60
CA ILE A 311 -5.30 -17.96 -1.39
C ILE A 311 -6.17 -18.40 -2.56
N GLY A 312 -7.32 -17.75 -2.76
CA GLY A 312 -8.20 -18.06 -3.88
C GLY A 312 -9.19 -16.93 -4.15
N ALA A 313 -9.81 -16.96 -5.34
CA ALA A 313 -10.88 -16.02 -5.68
C ALA A 313 -12.10 -16.24 -4.77
N LYS A 314 -12.47 -17.51 -4.56
CA LYS A 314 -13.53 -17.96 -3.67
C LYS A 314 -13.04 -19.20 -2.95
N ILE A 315 -12.92 -19.14 -1.64
CA ILE A 315 -12.46 -20.27 -0.83
C ILE A 315 -13.66 -20.87 -0.13
N ASP A 316 -13.84 -22.18 -0.29
CA ASP A 316 -14.89 -22.91 0.42
C ASP A 316 -14.41 -23.36 1.81
N HIS A 317 -14.53 -22.46 2.78
CA HIS A 317 -14.04 -22.64 4.14
C HIS A 317 -14.55 -23.92 4.82
N GLU A 318 -15.85 -24.23 4.71
CA GLU A 318 -16.47 -25.37 5.42
C GLU A 318 -15.82 -26.71 5.07
N ASN A 319 -15.50 -26.91 3.79
CA ASN A 319 -14.81 -28.10 3.32
C ASN A 319 -13.36 -28.15 3.82
N TYR A 320 -12.70 -26.99 3.96
CA TYR A 320 -11.35 -26.93 4.50
C TYR A 320 -11.32 -27.17 6.02
N THR A 321 -12.29 -26.67 6.80
CA THR A 321 -12.29 -26.81 8.26
C THR A 321 -12.21 -28.28 8.69
N LYS A 322 -13.00 -29.17 8.06
CA LYS A 322 -12.93 -30.61 8.35
C LYS A 322 -11.53 -31.19 8.14
N LYS A 323 -10.84 -30.75 7.08
CA LYS A 323 -9.46 -31.18 6.77
C LYS A 323 -8.42 -30.57 7.69
N VAL A 324 -8.63 -29.33 8.14
CA VAL A 324 -7.82 -28.68 9.17
C VAL A 324 -7.89 -29.47 10.48
N ASP A 325 -9.09 -29.88 10.88
CA ASP A 325 -9.29 -30.66 12.11
C ASP A 325 -8.62 -32.03 12.04
N ASP A 326 -8.78 -32.74 10.92
CA ASP A 326 -8.11 -34.02 10.68
C ASP A 326 -6.58 -33.87 10.74
N LEU A 327 -6.01 -32.83 10.10
CA LEU A 327 -4.57 -32.57 10.13
C LEU A 327 -4.08 -32.24 11.54
N ARG A 328 -4.82 -31.46 12.32
CA ARG A 328 -4.43 -31.07 13.68
C ARG A 328 -4.48 -32.22 14.68
N LYS A 329 -5.40 -33.19 14.50
CA LYS A 329 -5.44 -34.41 15.34
C LYS A 329 -4.16 -35.23 15.21
N GLU A 330 -3.62 -35.32 13.99
CA GLU A 330 -2.43 -36.10 13.68
C GLU A 330 -1.12 -35.29 13.84
N ASN A 331 -1.20 -33.95 13.86
CA ASN A 331 -0.04 -33.07 13.97
C ASN A 331 0.09 -32.43 15.35
N SER A 332 1.08 -32.90 16.12
CA SER A 332 1.42 -32.37 17.46
C SER A 332 1.72 -30.86 17.52
N ARG A 333 2.08 -30.22 16.41
CA ARG A 333 2.34 -28.78 16.34
C ARG A 333 1.09 -27.92 16.23
N ALA A 334 -0.06 -28.51 15.87
CA ALA A 334 -1.33 -27.82 15.67
C ALA A 334 -1.20 -26.54 14.79
N PRO A 335 -0.98 -26.68 13.46
CA PRO A 335 -0.71 -25.55 12.58
C PRO A 335 -1.89 -24.57 12.50
N LYS A 336 -1.55 -23.29 12.27
CA LYS A 336 -2.52 -22.23 12.02
C LYS A 336 -2.89 -22.13 10.54
N PHE A 337 -4.07 -21.62 10.26
CA PHE A 337 -4.58 -21.45 8.89
C PHE A 337 -5.02 -20.02 8.64
N ALA A 338 -4.58 -19.43 7.53
CA ALA A 338 -5.06 -18.15 7.03
C ALA A 338 -5.72 -18.35 5.67
N PHE A 339 -7.02 -18.10 5.59
CA PHE A 339 -7.81 -18.18 4.35
C PHE A 339 -7.98 -16.78 3.76
N CYS A 340 -7.38 -16.57 2.59
CA CYS A 340 -7.37 -15.33 1.84
C CYS A 340 -8.40 -15.36 0.72
N ASN A 341 -9.64 -15.02 1.06
CA ASN A 341 -10.74 -14.99 0.11
C ASN A 341 -10.77 -13.64 -0.64
N LEU A 342 -10.11 -13.58 -1.79
CA LEU A 342 -9.89 -12.33 -2.52
C LEU A 342 -11.19 -11.78 -3.11
N GLY A 343 -12.09 -12.62 -3.59
CA GLY A 343 -13.41 -12.23 -4.13
C GLY A 343 -14.42 -11.81 -3.05
N GLY A 344 -14.10 -12.09 -1.80
CA GLY A 344 -14.87 -11.71 -0.62
C GLY A 344 -15.66 -12.86 -0.02
N ILE A 345 -16.05 -12.66 1.24
CA ILE A 345 -16.83 -13.64 2.00
C ILE A 345 -18.33 -13.30 1.86
N PRO A 346 -19.20 -14.24 1.47
CA PRO A 346 -20.64 -14.05 1.45
C PRO A 346 -21.18 -13.63 2.82
N ALA A 347 -22.10 -12.67 2.85
CA ALA A 347 -22.63 -12.09 4.10
C ALA A 347 -23.59 -13.02 4.87
N ASP A 348 -24.08 -14.07 4.22
CA ASP A 348 -25.02 -15.06 4.72
C ASP A 348 -24.34 -16.25 5.43
N ARG A 349 -23.00 -16.31 5.44
CA ARG A 349 -22.25 -17.38 6.12
C ARG A 349 -21.91 -17.01 7.55
N SER A 350 -22.31 -17.87 8.49
CA SER A 350 -21.81 -17.88 9.86
C SER A 350 -20.60 -18.79 9.97
N PHE A 351 -19.51 -18.30 10.59
CA PHE A 351 -18.31 -19.08 10.84
C PHE A 351 -18.21 -19.40 12.32
N GLU A 352 -17.89 -20.65 12.65
CA GLU A 352 -17.48 -20.99 14.01
C GLU A 352 -16.15 -20.32 14.32
N TYR A 353 -16.03 -19.80 15.54
CA TYR A 353 -14.81 -19.15 15.98
C TYR A 353 -13.72 -20.19 16.25
N ASP A 354 -12.58 -20.00 15.60
CA ASP A 354 -11.36 -20.77 15.85
C ASP A 354 -10.18 -19.79 15.97
N LYS A 355 -9.51 -19.82 17.13
CA LYS A 355 -8.35 -18.95 17.44
C LYS A 355 -7.15 -19.18 16.52
N ASP A 356 -7.06 -20.36 15.91
CA ASP A 356 -5.97 -20.80 15.04
C ASP A 356 -6.38 -20.75 13.56
N VAL A 357 -7.51 -20.11 13.24
CA VAL A 357 -7.96 -19.79 11.88
C VAL A 357 -8.16 -18.27 11.71
N LEU A 358 -7.56 -17.72 10.67
CA LEU A 358 -7.75 -16.34 10.21
C LEU A 358 -8.51 -16.34 8.89
N LEU A 359 -9.66 -15.66 8.86
CA LEU A 359 -10.42 -15.39 7.63
C LEU A 359 -10.18 -13.95 7.18
N THR A 360 -9.81 -13.78 5.91
CA THR A 360 -9.69 -12.45 5.29
C THR A 360 -10.54 -12.34 4.04
N SER A 361 -11.09 -11.14 3.81
CA SER A 361 -11.97 -10.84 2.69
C SER A 361 -11.43 -9.67 1.89
N GLY A 362 -11.18 -9.88 0.60
CA GLY A 362 -10.63 -8.84 -0.29
C GLY A 362 -9.11 -8.73 -0.24
N PHE A 363 -8.60 -7.59 -0.71
CA PHE A 363 -7.18 -7.29 -0.72
C PHE A 363 -6.93 -5.85 -0.26
N ASP A 364 -6.10 -5.70 0.78
CA ASP A 364 -5.79 -4.43 1.44
C ASP A 364 -4.28 -4.28 1.62
N ASP A 365 -3.81 -3.05 1.88
CA ASP A 365 -2.39 -2.79 2.09
C ASP A 365 -1.82 -3.46 3.36
N LYS A 366 -2.64 -3.89 4.32
CA LYS A 366 -2.20 -4.56 5.55
C LYS A 366 -2.34 -6.09 5.52
N ILE A 367 -2.88 -6.69 4.46
CA ILE A 367 -3.20 -8.13 4.42
C ILE A 367 -2.02 -9.02 4.85
N CYS A 368 -0.83 -8.79 4.30
CA CYS A 368 0.36 -9.57 4.63
C CYS A 368 0.85 -9.33 6.06
N ASP A 369 0.71 -8.10 6.58
CA ASP A 369 1.09 -7.75 7.95
C ASP A 369 0.15 -8.42 8.96
N ILE A 370 -1.14 -8.49 8.66
CA ILE A 370 -2.15 -9.16 9.49
C ILE A 370 -1.83 -10.65 9.59
N ILE A 371 -1.63 -11.32 8.45
CA ILE A 371 -1.27 -12.74 8.41
C ILE A 371 0.06 -13.01 9.14
N SER A 372 1.06 -12.14 8.92
CA SER A 372 2.37 -12.26 9.60
C SER A 372 2.30 -12.00 11.11
N SER A 373 1.31 -11.26 11.58
CA SER A 373 1.09 -11.01 13.01
C SER A 373 0.31 -12.17 13.64
N PHE A 374 -0.70 -12.67 12.93
CA PHE A 374 -1.49 -13.84 13.32
C PHE A 374 -0.63 -15.09 13.53
N SER A 375 0.42 -15.27 12.74
CA SER A 375 1.36 -16.39 12.89
C SER A 375 2.28 -16.32 14.12
N LYS A 376 2.31 -15.17 14.82
CA LYS A 376 3.13 -14.93 16.02
C LYS A 376 2.35 -14.97 17.32
N LEU A 377 1.05 -14.62 17.26
CA LEU A 377 0.08 -14.99 18.28
C LEU A 377 0.05 -16.51 18.41
#